data_AF-A0A920U665-F1
#
_entry.id   AF-A0A920U665-F1
#
_cell.length_a   1.000
_cell.length_b   1.000
_cell.length_c   1.000
_cell.angle_alpha   90.00
_cell.angle_beta   90.00
_cell.angle_gamma   90.00
#
_symmetry.space_group_name_H-M   'P 1'
#
loop_
_entity.id
_entity.type
_entity.pdbx_description
1 polymer ?
#
loop_
_entity_poly.entity_id
_entity_poly.type
_entity_poly.pdbx_seq_one_letter_code
_entity_poly.pdbx_strand_id
1 'polypeptide(L)'
;MVLHDEKGQTSPLRYADSLAQDFSLHMPAHPGFGVTEQLDWVMSVRDLACWYLRVIEELGLERVNLLGFSLGGWIAAEMACQSPQSIKKMALVAPTGIKPPKGDILDMFLNRGQRVHGRVFPRLELDT
;
A
#
# COMPACT_ATOMS: atom_id res chain seq x y z
N MET A 1 4.70 2.80 -9.81
CA MET A 1 3.37 2.28 -9.45
C MET A 1 3.05 2.74 -8.03
N VAL A 2 1.83 3.21 -7.81
CA VAL A 2 1.33 3.68 -6.53
C VAL A 2 0.28 2.70 -6.03
N LEU A 3 0.45 2.22 -4.80
CA LEU A 3 -0.46 1.28 -4.13
C LEU A 3 -1.20 2.01 -3.01
N HIS A 4 -2.52 2.08 -3.12
CA HIS A 4 -3.37 2.84 -2.20
C HIS A 4 -3.51 2.16 -0.82
N ASP A 5 -4.07 2.90 0.14
CA ASP A 5 -4.32 2.41 1.48
C ASP A 5 -5.61 1.56 1.57
N GLU A 6 -5.98 1.13 2.77
CA GLU A 6 -7.19 0.35 3.04
C GLU A 6 -8.51 1.09 2.72
N LYS A 7 -8.47 2.37 2.35
CA LYS A 7 -9.67 3.13 1.95
C LYS A 7 -9.96 3.06 0.45
N GLY A 8 -9.05 2.51 -0.35
CA GLY A 8 -9.31 2.35 -1.79
C GLY A 8 -9.14 3.62 -2.62
N GLN A 9 -8.50 4.67 -2.09
CA GLN A 9 -8.41 5.95 -2.79
C GLN A 9 -7.49 5.86 -4.01
N THR A 10 -8.08 5.88 -5.21
CA THR A 10 -7.34 5.86 -6.48
C THR A 10 -7.31 7.21 -7.20
N SER A 11 -8.20 8.14 -6.84
CA SER A 11 -8.14 9.51 -7.37
C SER A 11 -6.80 10.17 -7.01
N PRO A 12 -6.11 10.80 -7.98
CA PRO A 12 -4.85 11.49 -7.74
C PRO A 12 -4.99 12.56 -6.65
N LEU A 13 -4.11 12.52 -5.64
CA LEU A 13 -3.94 13.59 -4.67
C LEU A 13 -2.83 14.54 -5.15
N ARG A 14 -2.60 15.65 -4.42
CA ARG A 14 -1.59 16.67 -4.78
C ARG A 14 -0.19 16.11 -5.06
N TYR A 15 0.21 15.00 -4.42
CA TYR A 15 1.52 14.39 -4.67
C TYR A 15 1.64 13.80 -6.10
N ALA A 16 0.52 13.37 -6.69
CA ALA A 16 0.50 12.71 -7.98
C ALA A 16 0.83 13.69 -9.10
N ASP A 17 0.32 14.93 -9.03
CA ASP A 17 0.63 15.97 -10.02
C ASP A 17 2.13 16.29 -10.06
N SER A 18 2.78 16.34 -8.89
CA SER A 18 4.23 16.55 -8.81
C SER A 18 5.02 15.35 -9.33
N LEU A 19 4.65 14.12 -8.96
CA LEU A 19 5.33 12.92 -9.45
C LEU A 19 5.12 12.69 -10.95
N ALA A 20 3.96 13.07 -11.49
CA ALA A 20 3.65 12.92 -12.91
C ALA A 20 4.53 13.78 -13.84
N GLN A 21 5.21 14.79 -13.29
CA GLN A 21 6.17 15.61 -14.06
C GLN A 21 7.38 14.79 -14.52
N ASP A 22 7.82 13.83 -13.69
CA ASP A 22 9.04 13.05 -13.91
C ASP A 22 8.78 11.55 -14.14
N PHE A 23 7.58 11.05 -13.81
CA PHE A 23 7.26 9.63 -13.83
C PHE A 23 5.90 9.33 -14.47
N SER A 24 5.82 8.22 -15.20
CA SER A 24 4.53 7.61 -15.55
C SER A 24 3.91 6.95 -14.31
N LEU A 25 2.71 7.38 -13.93
CA LEU A 25 2.01 6.88 -12.74
C LEU A 25 0.98 5.82 -13.09
N HIS A 26 1.22 4.60 -12.63
CA HIS A 26 0.21 3.53 -12.59
C HIS A 26 -0.38 3.48 -11.17
N MET A 27 -1.68 3.74 -11.04
CA MET A 27 -2.41 3.81 -9.77
C MET A 27 -3.67 2.91 -9.77
N PRO A 28 -3.53 1.59 -9.99
CA PRO A 28 -4.68 0.69 -10.05
C PRO A 28 -5.35 0.52 -8.68
N ALA A 29 -6.67 0.33 -8.67
CA ALA A 29 -7.38 -0.19 -7.51
C ALA A 29 -6.95 -1.65 -7.24
N HIS A 30 -6.75 -2.01 -5.98
CA HIS A 30 -6.58 -3.41 -5.57
C HIS A 30 -7.84 -4.22 -5.95
N PRO A 31 -7.75 -5.51 -6.27
CA PRO A 31 -8.93 -6.38 -6.39
C PRO A 31 -9.81 -6.35 -5.13
N GLY A 32 -11.12 -6.24 -5.30
CA GLY A 32 -12.11 -6.10 -4.23
C GLY A 32 -12.25 -4.68 -3.65
N PHE A 33 -11.66 -3.66 -4.29
CA PHE A 33 -11.76 -2.26 -3.86
C PHE A 33 -12.48 -1.39 -4.89
N GLY A 34 -13.42 -0.56 -4.41
CA GLY A 34 -14.20 0.32 -5.26
C GLY A 34 -15.07 -0.48 -6.23
N VAL A 35 -14.70 -0.45 -7.51
CA VAL A 35 -15.43 -1.14 -8.59
C VAL A 35 -14.72 -2.41 -9.09
N THR A 36 -13.55 -2.76 -8.53
CA THR A 36 -12.84 -3.97 -8.94
C THR A 36 -13.46 -5.20 -8.30
N GLU A 37 -13.53 -6.27 -9.07
CA GLU A 37 -14.00 -7.55 -8.57
C GLU A 37 -13.05 -8.12 -7.52
N GLN A 38 -13.63 -8.81 -6.54
CA GLN A 38 -12.85 -9.63 -5.61
C GLN A 38 -12.36 -10.88 -6.33
N LEU A 39 -11.13 -11.30 -6.03
CA LEU A 39 -10.57 -12.55 -6.53
C LEU A 39 -10.64 -13.61 -5.44
N ASP A 40 -11.32 -14.72 -5.71
CA ASP A 40 -11.56 -15.79 -4.73
C ASP A 40 -10.27 -16.40 -4.14
N TRP A 41 -9.17 -16.35 -4.90
CA TRP A 41 -7.89 -16.92 -4.47
C TRP A 41 -7.03 -15.93 -3.67
N VAL A 42 -7.36 -14.63 -3.67
CA VAL A 42 -6.61 -13.62 -2.92
C VAL A 42 -7.10 -13.62 -1.47
N MET A 43 -6.43 -14.41 -0.63
CA MET A 43 -6.81 -14.64 0.77
C MET A 43 -5.83 -13.99 1.76
N SER A 44 -4.72 -13.43 1.26
CA SER A 44 -3.69 -12.77 2.06
C SER A 44 -3.06 -11.59 1.31
N VAL A 45 -2.34 -10.73 2.06
CA VAL A 45 -1.56 -9.64 1.46
C VAL A 45 -0.43 -10.17 0.57
N ARG A 46 0.08 -11.37 0.87
CA ARG A 46 1.07 -12.06 0.04
C ARG A 46 0.49 -12.44 -1.32
N ASP A 47 -0.75 -12.93 -1.36
CA ASP A 47 -1.45 -13.27 -2.61
C ASP A 47 -1.70 -12.02 -3.45
N LEU A 48 -2.10 -10.93 -2.80
CA LEU A 48 -2.28 -9.64 -3.46
C LEU A 48 -0.97 -9.08 -4.03
N ALA A 49 0.15 -9.25 -3.31
CA ALA A 49 1.47 -8.92 -3.83
C ALA A 49 1.86 -9.77 -5.05
N CYS A 50 1.56 -11.07 -5.03
CA CYS A 50 1.75 -11.95 -6.18
C CYS A 50 0.93 -11.48 -7.39
N TRP A 51 -0.34 -11.10 -7.18
CA TRP A 51 -1.17 -10.51 -8.22
C TRP A 51 -0.53 -9.25 -8.84
N TYR A 52 0.00 -8.35 -8.01
CA TYR A 52 0.66 -7.14 -8.49
C TYR A 52 1.95 -7.41 -9.28
N LEU A 53 2.70 -8.46 -8.93
CA LEU A 53 3.86 -8.87 -9.72
C LEU A 53 3.43 -9.35 -11.11
N ARG A 54 2.29 -10.05 -11.22
CA ARG A 54 1.70 -10.42 -12.52
C ARG A 54 1.24 -9.20 -13.31
N VAL A 55 0.67 -8.18 -12.65
CA VAL A 55 0.32 -6.91 -13.32
C VAL A 55 1.56 -6.22 -13.89
N ILE A 56 2.69 -6.23 -13.17
CA ILE A 56 3.96 -5.69 -13.68
C ILE A 56 4.38 -6.43 -14.95
N GLU A 57 4.32 -7.76 -14.95
CA GLU A 57 4.63 -8.60 -16.11
C GLU A 57 3.70 -8.32 -17.29
N GLU A 58 2.38 -8.28 -17.06
CA GLU A 58 1.36 -8.08 -18.10
C GLU A 58 1.41 -6.68 -18.72
N LEU A 59 1.81 -5.67 -17.95
CA LEU A 59 2.05 -4.31 -18.46
C LEU A 59 3.39 -4.16 -19.18
N GLY A 60 4.21 -5.22 -19.24
CA GLY A 60 5.55 -5.17 -19.84
C GLY A 60 6.53 -4.28 -19.07
N LEU A 61 6.32 -4.11 -17.75
CA LEU A 61 7.19 -3.33 -16.89
C LEU A 61 8.27 -4.24 -16.30
N GLU A 62 9.53 -3.85 -16.37
CA GLU A 62 10.63 -4.68 -15.87
C GLU A 62 11.02 -4.35 -14.43
N ARG A 63 11.29 -3.06 -14.16
CA ARG A 63 11.82 -2.62 -12.86
C ARG A 63 11.16 -1.32 -12.39
N VAL A 64 10.11 -1.45 -11.59
CA VAL A 64 9.24 -0.32 -11.21
C VAL A 64 9.70 0.37 -9.93
N ASN A 65 9.46 1.68 -9.83
CA ASN A 65 9.46 2.37 -8.53
C ASN A 65 8.11 2.14 -7.84
N LEU A 66 8.11 1.80 -6.55
CA LEU A 66 6.90 1.61 -5.75
C LEU A 66 6.72 2.76 -4.74
N LEU A 67 5.49 3.26 -4.65
CA LEU A 67 5.04 4.13 -3.56
C LEU A 67 3.82 3.45 -2.93
N GLY A 68 3.95 2.97 -1.69
CA GLY A 68 2.88 2.25 -1.00
C GLY A 68 2.42 2.97 0.27
N PHE A 69 1.11 3.14 0.42
CA PHE A 69 0.49 3.76 1.59
C PHE A 69 -0.21 2.71 2.44
N SER A 70 0.06 2.64 3.75
CA SER A 70 -0.62 1.72 4.68
C SER A 70 -0.68 0.27 4.16
N LEU A 71 -1.86 -0.26 3.82
CA LEU A 71 -2.02 -1.56 3.18
C LEU A 71 -1.18 -1.70 1.90
N GLY A 72 -1.19 -0.70 1.03
CA GLY A 72 -0.32 -0.61 -0.15
C GLY A 72 1.17 -0.67 0.20
N GLY A 73 1.55 -0.17 1.37
CA GLY A 73 2.91 -0.29 1.90
C GLY A 73 3.26 -1.72 2.31
N TRP A 74 2.32 -2.45 2.92
CA TRP A 74 2.48 -3.88 3.21
C TRP A 74 2.63 -4.69 1.91
N ILE A 75 1.74 -4.46 0.95
CA ILE A 75 1.78 -5.12 -0.37
C ILE A 75 3.13 -4.88 -1.04
N ALA A 76 3.61 -3.63 -1.07
CA ALA A 76 4.90 -3.28 -1.66
C ALA A 76 6.07 -4.03 -1.01
N ALA A 77 6.06 -4.19 0.32
CA ALA A 77 7.08 -4.96 1.02
C ALA A 77 7.01 -6.46 0.69
N GLU A 78 5.81 -7.04 0.62
CA GLU A 78 5.62 -8.43 0.19
C GLU A 78 6.09 -8.64 -1.26
N MET A 79 5.84 -7.69 -2.17
CA MET A 79 6.35 -7.72 -3.54
C MET A 79 7.89 -7.74 -3.57
N ALA A 80 8.53 -6.90 -2.75
CA ALA A 80 9.98 -6.85 -2.64
C ALA A 80 10.59 -8.13 -2.06
N CYS A 81 9.89 -8.79 -1.12
CA CYS A 81 10.29 -10.09 -0.58
C CYS A 81 10.17 -11.22 -1.63
N GLN A 82 9.16 -11.16 -2.50
CA GLN A 82 8.89 -12.20 -3.50
C GLN A 82 9.71 -12.03 -4.78
N SER A 83 9.91 -10.78 -5.25
CA SER A 83 10.62 -10.47 -6.50
C SER A 83 11.41 -9.17 -6.38
N PRO A 84 12.53 -9.15 -5.62
CA PRO A 84 13.34 -7.95 -5.43
C PRO A 84 13.89 -7.39 -6.76
N GLN A 85 14.12 -8.24 -7.77
CA GLN A 85 14.55 -7.84 -9.10
C GLN A 85 13.54 -6.97 -9.84
N SER A 86 12.23 -7.13 -9.58
CA SER A 86 11.17 -6.33 -10.20
C SER A 86 11.06 -4.91 -9.61
N ILE A 87 11.76 -4.64 -8.49
CA ILE A 87 11.64 -3.38 -7.76
C ILE A 87 12.92 -2.54 -7.92
N LYS A 88 12.77 -1.31 -8.43
CA LYS A 88 13.87 -0.35 -8.64
C LYS A 88 14.20 0.43 -7.36
N LYS A 89 13.17 1.07 -6.83
CA LYS A 89 13.18 1.85 -5.58
C LYS A 89 11.80 1.71 -4.94
N MET A 90 11.72 1.90 -3.63
CA MET A 90 10.47 1.82 -2.90
C MET A 90 10.42 2.89 -1.81
N ALA A 91 9.26 3.55 -1.69
CA ALA A 91 8.91 4.42 -0.58
C ALA A 91 7.66 3.87 0.10
N LEU A 92 7.74 3.67 1.42
CA LEU A 92 6.66 3.12 2.23
C LEU A 92 6.15 4.20 3.19
N VAL A 93 4.87 4.53 3.09
CA VAL A 93 4.23 5.56 3.90
C VAL A 93 3.29 4.87 4.90
N ALA A 94 3.69 4.87 6.17
CA ALA A 94 2.98 4.21 7.27
C ALA A 94 2.57 2.76 6.94
N PRO A 95 3.47 1.90 6.41
CA PRO A 95 3.11 0.56 5.93
C PRO A 95 2.57 -0.27 7.09
N THR A 96 1.34 -0.73 6.96
CA THR A 96 0.79 -1.67 7.92
C THR A 96 1.44 -3.06 7.73
N GLY A 97 1.36 -3.94 8.73
CA GLY A 97 1.98 -5.28 8.68
C GLY A 97 3.52 -5.34 8.80
N ILE A 98 4.25 -4.23 8.66
CA ILE A 98 5.71 -4.18 8.85
C ILE A 98 6.06 -3.82 10.29
N LYS A 99 6.52 -4.80 11.07
CA LYS A 99 6.82 -4.60 12.49
C LYS A 99 7.87 -3.50 12.70
N PRO A 100 7.60 -2.46 13.52
CA PRO A 100 8.59 -1.45 13.85
C PRO A 100 9.71 -2.05 14.73
N PRO A 101 10.91 -1.44 14.76
CA PRO A 101 12.00 -1.89 15.63
C PRO A 101 11.65 -1.88 17.13
N LYS A 102 10.69 -1.04 17.54
CA LYS A 102 10.18 -0.94 18.91
C LYS A 102 8.66 -0.85 18.90
N GLY A 103 8.02 -1.55 19.84
CA GLY A 103 6.56 -1.62 19.96
C GLY A 103 5.93 -2.62 18.98
N ASP A 104 4.60 -2.57 18.91
CA ASP A 104 3.80 -3.44 18.04
C ASP A 104 2.93 -2.60 17.10
N ILE A 105 2.63 -3.15 15.92
CA ILE A 105 1.59 -2.59 15.05
C ILE A 105 0.24 -2.99 15.63
N LEU A 106 -0.67 -2.03 15.69
CA LEU A 106 -2.06 -2.32 16.02
C LEU A 106 -2.64 -3.26 14.96
N ASP A 107 -3.10 -4.44 15.38
CA ASP A 107 -3.71 -5.41 14.47
C ASP A 107 -5.00 -4.84 13.88
N MET A 108 -4.99 -4.54 12.58
CA MET A 108 -6.13 -3.95 11.88
C MET A 108 -7.35 -4.89 11.80
N PHE A 109 -7.13 -6.21 11.82
CA PHE A 109 -8.16 -7.20 11.64
C PHE A 109 -8.84 -7.56 12.96
N LEU A 110 -8.06 -7.57 14.05
CA LEU A 110 -8.57 -7.79 15.41
C LEU A 110 -9.22 -6.53 16.00
N ASN A 111 -8.82 -5.33 15.59
CA ASN A 111 -9.34 -4.06 16.13
C ASN A 111 -10.40 -3.40 15.25
N ARG A 112 -11.50 -4.10 14.94
CA ARG A 112 -12.63 -3.51 14.19
C ARG A 112 -13.42 -2.53 15.06
N GLY A 113 -13.44 -1.25 14.67
CA GLY A 113 -14.41 -0.26 15.13
C GLY A 113 -14.11 0.45 16.45
N GLN A 114 -14.12 1.79 16.41
CA GLN A 114 -14.12 2.75 17.53
C GLN A 114 -12.94 2.83 18.51
N ARG A 115 -12.08 1.81 18.68
CA ARG A 115 -10.96 1.86 19.65
C ARG A 115 -9.60 2.31 19.10
N VAL A 116 -9.51 2.65 17.82
CA VAL A 116 -8.23 3.01 17.17
C VAL A 116 -7.90 4.49 17.39
N HIS A 117 -8.88 5.38 17.30
CA HIS A 117 -8.65 6.83 17.29
C HIS A 117 -7.95 7.33 18.57
N GLY A 118 -8.38 6.85 19.75
CA GLY A 118 -7.80 7.26 21.03
C GLY A 118 -6.45 6.61 21.40
N ARG A 119 -6.00 5.59 20.66
CA ARG A 119 -4.71 4.91 20.90
C ARG A 119 -3.62 5.28 19.89
N VAL A 120 -4.01 5.55 18.64
CA VAL A 120 -3.07 5.82 17.54
C VAL A 120 -2.78 7.31 17.39
N PHE A 121 -3.75 8.17 17.71
CA PHE A 121 -3.59 9.62 17.70
C PHE A 121 -3.89 10.15 19.10
N PRO A 122 -2.95 10.07 20.06
CA PRO A 122 -3.08 10.89 21.26
C PRO A 122 -3.25 12.34 20.79
N ARG A 123 -4.23 13.03 21.36
CA ARG A 123 -4.55 14.43 21.06
C ARG A 123 -3.23 15.20 20.97
N LEU A 124 -2.86 15.68 19.79
CA LEU A 124 -1.74 16.61 19.65
C LEU A 124 -2.16 17.85 20.45
N GLU A 125 -1.62 18.00 21.66
CA GLU A 125 -1.56 19.30 22.30
C GLU A 125 -0.70 20.16 21.39
N LEU A 126 -1.37 20.96 20.56
CA LEU A 126 -0.75 22.09 19.91
C LEU A 126 -0.45 23.06 21.05
N ASP A 127 0.80 23.07 21.53
CA ASP A 127 1.34 24.18 22.29
C ASP A 127 1.17 25.44 21.42
N THR A 128 0.16 26.22 21.77
CA THR A 128 -0.04 27.61 21.31
C THR A 128 0.82 28.55 22.12
#